data_AF-A0A2D4VH06-F1
#
_entry.id   AF-A0A2D4VH06-F1
#
_cell.length_a   1.000
_cell.length_b   1.000
_cell.length_c   1.000
_cell.angle_alpha   90.00
_cell.angle_beta   90.00
_cell.angle_gamma   90.00
#
_symmetry.space_group_name_H-M   'P 1'
#
loop_
_entity.id
_entity.type
_entity.pdbx_description
1 polymer ?
#
loop_
_entity_poly.entity_id
_entity_poly.type
_entity_poly.pdbx_seq_one_letter_code
_entity_poly.pdbx_strand_id
1 'polypeptide(L)'
;MERPPRRFLSGGLFHSLATAERKPKYWTEKGEERLSEFEESIAGAMKCLTDFMAAFNAGDVEAWEATLNYPSVRIASGELVIIDKPGWHPRDMFEKGLGVDWARSGWERREVIHAGHDKVHFDTRFVRYRADGSVIGHYDSIYVVTLQDGHWGVKARSSFAP
;
A
#
# COMPACT_ATOMS: atom_id res chain seq x y z
N MET A 1 36.06 56.17 17.03
CA MET A 1 37.07 55.12 17.29
C MET A 1 36.45 53.80 16.92
N GLU A 2 36.79 53.32 15.73
CA GLU A 2 36.17 52.17 15.04
C GLU A 2 36.66 50.84 15.61
N ARG A 3 35.77 49.82 15.62
CA ARG A 3 36.11 48.43 15.95
C ARG A 3 36.76 47.78 14.73
N PRO A 4 37.81 46.94 14.90
CA PRO A 4 38.48 46.29 13.76
C PRO A 4 37.60 45.17 13.15
N PRO A 5 37.76 44.87 11.85
CA PRO A 5 36.95 43.87 11.18
C PRO A 5 37.35 42.45 11.59
N ARG A 6 36.33 41.59 11.79
CA ARG A 6 36.51 40.15 12.00
C ARG A 6 36.92 39.49 10.68
N ARG A 7 38.02 38.74 10.72
CA ARG A 7 38.43 37.81 9.65
C ARG A 7 37.32 36.79 9.40
N PHE A 8 36.82 36.73 8.17
CA PHE A 8 36.12 35.55 7.67
C PHE A 8 37.17 34.57 7.17
N LEU A 9 37.35 33.45 7.88
CA LEU A 9 38.01 32.28 7.33
C LEU A 9 36.96 31.51 6.52
N SER A 10 37.17 31.45 5.20
CA SER A 10 36.45 30.57 4.29
C SER A 10 36.77 29.11 4.65
N GLY A 11 35.77 28.37 5.11
CA GLY A 11 35.88 26.94 5.35
C GLY A 11 34.53 26.27 5.16
N GLY A 12 34.48 25.30 4.25
CA GLY A 12 33.35 24.40 4.08
C GLY A 12 32.99 24.13 2.63
N LEU A 13 33.74 23.24 1.98
CA LEU A 13 33.23 22.50 0.82
C LEU A 13 31.93 21.80 1.23
N PHE A 14 30.81 22.18 0.62
CA PHE A 14 29.60 21.37 0.64
C PHE A 14 29.83 20.13 -0.24
N HIS A 15 30.22 19.01 0.38
CA HIS A 15 30.07 17.72 -0.27
C HIS A 15 28.58 17.37 -0.25
N SER A 16 27.97 17.42 -1.44
CA SER A 16 26.67 16.80 -1.69
C SER A 16 26.80 15.31 -1.44
N LEU A 17 26.27 14.84 -0.31
CA LEU A 17 26.03 13.42 -0.10
C LEU A 17 24.82 13.07 -0.97
N ALA A 18 25.09 12.52 -2.15
CA ALA A 18 24.12 11.71 -2.85
C ALA A 18 23.61 10.66 -1.85
N THR A 19 22.34 10.74 -1.48
CA THR A 19 21.66 9.67 -0.76
C THR A 19 21.65 8.47 -1.69
N ALA A 20 22.64 7.59 -1.54
CA ALA A 20 22.51 6.24 -2.04
C ALA A 20 21.22 5.68 -1.44
N GLU A 21 20.26 5.35 -2.29
CA GLU A 21 19.06 4.61 -1.89
C GLU A 21 19.54 3.35 -1.19
N ARG A 22 19.51 3.37 0.15
CA ARG A 22 19.75 2.17 0.94
C ARG A 22 18.54 1.28 0.69
N LYS A 23 18.68 0.35 -0.27
CA LYS A 23 17.76 -0.78 -0.39
C LYS A 23 17.62 -1.40 1.01
N PRO A 24 16.40 -1.47 1.58
CA PRO A 24 16.22 -1.98 2.93
C PRO A 24 16.80 -3.40 3.04
N LYS A 25 17.37 -3.70 4.21
CA LYS A 25 18.25 -4.83 4.55
C LYS A 25 17.75 -6.26 4.22
N TYR A 26 16.53 -6.41 3.71
CA TYR A 26 15.90 -7.71 3.41
C TYR A 26 16.15 -8.22 1.98
N TRP A 27 16.72 -7.39 1.12
CA TRP A 27 17.02 -7.71 -0.28
C TRP A 27 18.47 -8.18 -0.42
N THR A 28 18.72 -9.46 -0.14
CA THR A 28 19.93 -10.15 -0.62
C THR A 28 19.63 -10.75 -2.00
N GLU A 29 20.65 -11.05 -2.81
CA GLU A 29 20.48 -11.79 -4.10
C GLU A 29 19.65 -13.08 -3.92
N LYS A 30 19.84 -13.81 -2.80
CA LYS A 30 19.03 -14.98 -2.42
C LYS A 30 17.54 -14.70 -2.17
N GLY A 31 17.18 -13.44 -1.90
CA GLY A 31 15.80 -13.00 -1.73
C GLY A 31 15.12 -12.77 -3.06
N GLU A 32 15.84 -12.17 -4.03
CA GLU A 32 15.39 -11.99 -5.41
C GLU A 32 15.26 -13.34 -6.14
N GLU A 33 16.25 -14.25 -6.00
CA GLU A 33 16.17 -15.62 -6.54
C GLU A 33 14.99 -16.42 -6.00
N ARG A 34 14.56 -16.14 -4.76
CA ARG A 34 13.40 -16.83 -4.16
C ARG A 34 12.07 -16.27 -4.66
N LEU A 35 12.01 -15.01 -5.12
CA LEU A 35 10.77 -14.45 -5.65
C LEU A 35 10.51 -14.89 -7.09
N SER A 36 11.56 -15.13 -7.89
CA SER A 36 11.41 -15.62 -9.27
C SER A 36 10.76 -17.01 -9.34
N GLU A 37 10.91 -17.83 -8.29
CA GLU A 37 10.19 -19.11 -8.17
C GLU A 37 8.66 -18.94 -8.11
N PHE A 38 8.17 -17.79 -7.65
CA PHE A 38 6.75 -17.55 -7.39
C PHE A 38 6.13 -16.49 -8.30
N GLU A 39 6.70 -16.26 -9.49
CA GLU A 39 6.23 -15.22 -10.44
C GLU A 39 4.74 -15.32 -10.75
N GLU A 40 4.22 -16.52 -11.01
CA GLU A 40 2.80 -16.73 -11.28
C GLU A 40 1.91 -16.39 -10.08
N SER A 41 2.36 -16.75 -8.87
CA SER A 41 1.65 -16.45 -7.63
C SER A 41 1.65 -14.94 -7.34
N ILE A 42 2.79 -14.29 -7.55
CA ILE A 42 2.92 -12.83 -7.46
C ILE A 42 2.01 -12.15 -8.48
N ALA A 43 1.96 -12.63 -9.73
CA ALA A 43 1.09 -12.08 -10.76
C ALA A 43 -0.40 -12.21 -10.40
N GLY A 44 -0.82 -13.38 -9.90
CA GLY A 44 -2.19 -13.59 -9.42
C GLY A 44 -2.57 -12.67 -8.26
N ALA A 45 -1.68 -12.55 -7.27
CA ALA A 45 -1.88 -11.65 -6.15
C ALA A 45 -1.87 -10.16 -6.54
N MET A 46 -1.00 -9.76 -7.47
CA MET A 46 -0.93 -8.39 -8.00
C MET A 46 -2.19 -8.04 -8.80
N LYS A 47 -2.73 -9.01 -9.56
CA LYS A 47 -4.02 -8.87 -10.24
C LYS A 47 -5.15 -8.65 -9.23
N CYS A 48 -5.21 -9.45 -8.17
CA CYS A 48 -6.18 -9.26 -7.07
C CYS A 48 -6.13 -7.82 -6.50
N LEU A 49 -4.94 -7.28 -6.21
CA LEU A 49 -4.82 -5.89 -5.73
C LEU A 49 -5.21 -4.84 -6.78
N THR A 50 -5.04 -5.14 -8.07
CA THR A 50 -5.45 -4.27 -9.17
C THR A 50 -6.98 -4.22 -9.27
N ASP A 51 -7.62 -5.40 -9.25
CA ASP A 51 -9.08 -5.54 -9.28
C ASP A 51 -9.72 -4.90 -8.02
N PHE A 52 -9.09 -5.07 -6.85
CA PHE A 52 -9.51 -4.44 -5.60
C PHE A 52 -9.63 -2.91 -5.75
N MET A 53 -8.59 -2.26 -6.28
CA MET A 53 -8.57 -0.80 -6.40
C MET A 53 -9.51 -0.31 -7.50
N ALA A 54 -9.67 -1.09 -8.58
CA ALA A 54 -10.62 -0.79 -9.64
C ALA A 54 -12.07 -0.81 -9.11
N ALA A 55 -12.46 -1.89 -8.42
CA ALA A 55 -13.79 -2.01 -7.83
C ALA A 55 -14.07 -0.96 -6.75
N PHE A 56 -13.07 -0.70 -5.90
CA PHE A 56 -13.14 0.36 -4.87
C PHE A 56 -13.41 1.74 -5.50
N ASN A 57 -12.67 2.09 -6.56
CA ASN A 57 -12.84 3.37 -7.25
C ASN A 57 -14.15 3.46 -8.05
N ALA A 58 -14.71 2.33 -8.47
CA ALA A 58 -16.02 2.27 -9.11
C ALA A 58 -17.19 2.43 -8.11
N GLY A 59 -16.91 2.39 -6.81
CA GLY A 59 -17.94 2.34 -5.78
C GLY A 59 -18.75 1.03 -5.79
N ASP A 60 -18.24 -0.02 -6.45
CA ASP A 60 -18.92 -1.30 -6.56
C ASP A 60 -18.58 -2.18 -5.35
N VAL A 61 -19.45 -2.14 -4.34
CA VAL A 61 -19.28 -2.89 -3.09
C VAL A 61 -19.22 -4.40 -3.34
N GLU A 62 -20.00 -4.93 -4.27
CA GLU A 62 -20.05 -6.38 -4.53
C GLU A 62 -18.79 -6.85 -5.24
N ALA A 63 -18.37 -6.14 -6.30
CA ALA A 63 -17.12 -6.45 -6.97
C ALA A 63 -15.92 -6.29 -6.02
N TRP A 64 -15.96 -5.30 -5.13
CA TRP A 64 -14.90 -5.09 -4.15
C TRP A 64 -14.85 -6.20 -3.10
N GLU A 65 -16.00 -6.60 -2.55
CA GLU A 65 -16.11 -7.73 -1.63
C GLU A 65 -15.68 -9.05 -2.27
N ALA A 66 -15.90 -9.23 -3.58
CA ALA A 66 -15.44 -10.41 -4.32
C ALA A 66 -13.90 -10.50 -4.37
N THR A 67 -13.16 -9.41 -4.16
CA THR A 67 -11.69 -9.43 -4.11
C THR A 67 -11.10 -9.90 -2.77
N LEU A 68 -11.96 -10.26 -1.81
CA LEU A 68 -11.54 -10.69 -0.47
C LEU A 68 -11.57 -12.22 -0.35
N ASN A 69 -10.67 -12.78 0.45
CA ASN A 69 -10.79 -14.15 0.94
C ASN A 69 -11.30 -14.15 2.38
N TYR A 70 -12.44 -14.82 2.59
CA TYR A 70 -13.17 -14.79 3.85
C TYR A 70 -12.75 -15.91 4.82
N PRO A 71 -12.84 -15.70 6.15
CA PRO A 71 -12.93 -14.38 6.78
C PRO A 71 -11.70 -13.54 6.44
N SER A 72 -11.89 -12.23 6.23
CA SER A 72 -10.83 -11.26 5.92
C SER A 72 -10.59 -10.34 7.12
N VAL A 73 -9.33 -10.05 7.45
CA VAL A 73 -8.98 -9.18 8.59
C VAL A 73 -8.65 -7.77 8.12
N ARG A 74 -9.18 -6.77 8.80
CA ARG A 74 -8.79 -5.36 8.62
C ARG A 74 -8.32 -4.78 9.95
N ILE A 75 -7.17 -4.13 9.94
CA ILE A 75 -6.66 -3.33 11.07
C ILE A 75 -6.47 -1.89 10.58
N ALA A 76 -7.20 -0.95 11.16
CA ALA A 76 -7.06 0.47 10.86
C ALA A 76 -7.72 1.28 11.98
N SER A 77 -7.35 2.55 12.13
CA SER A 77 -8.01 3.46 13.08
C SER A 77 -8.01 2.98 14.54
N GLY A 78 -7.03 2.14 14.92
CA GLY A 78 -6.93 1.53 16.25
C GLY A 78 -7.83 0.29 16.47
N GLU A 79 -8.57 -0.14 15.46
CA GLU A 79 -9.52 -1.25 15.55
C GLU A 79 -9.10 -2.45 14.70
N LEU A 80 -9.43 -3.65 15.20
CA LEU A 80 -9.39 -4.89 14.45
C LEU A 80 -10.82 -5.29 14.10
N VAL A 81 -11.07 -5.51 12.81
CA VAL A 81 -12.34 -6.00 12.27
C VAL A 81 -12.11 -7.32 11.56
N ILE A 82 -12.97 -8.29 11.85
CA ILE A 82 -13.08 -9.53 11.08
C ILE A 82 -14.32 -9.40 10.19
N ILE A 83 -14.10 -9.55 8.89
CA ILE A 83 -15.13 -9.51 7.86
C ILE A 83 -15.41 -10.97 7.50
N ASP A 84 -16.51 -11.52 8.01
CA ASP A 84 -16.72 -12.97 8.01
C ASP A 84 -17.17 -13.56 6.67
N LYS A 85 -17.88 -12.78 5.85
CA LYS A 85 -18.48 -13.23 4.58
C LYS A 85 -18.84 -12.06 3.67
N PRO A 86 -19.16 -12.30 2.38
CA PRO A 86 -19.77 -11.30 1.51
C PRO A 86 -21.08 -10.74 2.09
N GLY A 87 -21.42 -9.50 1.72
CA GLY A 87 -22.56 -8.74 2.23
C GLY A 87 -22.34 -8.12 3.61
N TRP A 88 -21.10 -8.06 4.09
CA TRP A 88 -20.77 -7.46 5.38
C TRP A 88 -20.77 -5.93 5.31
N HIS A 89 -20.30 -5.36 4.19
CA HIS A 89 -20.20 -3.91 4.03
C HIS A 89 -21.56 -3.31 3.60
N PRO A 90 -21.96 -2.15 4.18
CA PRO A 90 -23.12 -1.41 3.71
C PRO A 90 -22.97 -1.00 2.24
N ARG A 91 -24.07 -1.03 1.49
CA ARG A 91 -24.09 -0.67 0.06
C ARG A 91 -23.69 0.78 -0.21
N ASP A 92 -23.89 1.65 0.77
CA ASP A 92 -23.59 3.09 0.75
C ASP A 92 -22.25 3.44 1.42
N MET A 93 -21.40 2.44 1.74
CA MET A 93 -20.12 2.65 2.42
C MET A 93 -19.23 3.67 1.70
N PHE A 94 -19.18 3.64 0.37
CA PHE A 94 -18.33 4.54 -0.41
C PHE A 94 -18.84 5.98 -0.44
N GLU A 95 -20.16 6.18 -0.36
CA GLU A 95 -20.77 7.51 -0.30
C GLU A 95 -20.53 8.18 1.07
N LYS A 96 -20.52 7.39 2.14
CA LYS A 96 -20.45 7.92 3.52
C LYS A 96 -19.06 7.86 4.15
N GLY A 97 -18.23 6.91 3.74
CA GLY A 97 -17.02 6.52 4.48
C GLY A 97 -15.70 7.12 3.98
N LEU A 98 -15.67 7.75 2.80
CA LEU A 98 -14.42 8.19 2.17
C LEU A 98 -14.13 9.69 2.31
N GLY A 99 -15.09 10.47 2.80
CA GLY A 99 -15.02 11.92 2.96
C GLY A 99 -15.49 12.67 1.71
N VAL A 100 -16.00 13.89 1.91
CA VAL A 100 -16.66 14.71 0.86
C VAL A 100 -15.77 15.08 -0.33
N ASP A 101 -14.46 15.11 -0.12
CA ASP A 101 -13.48 15.50 -1.13
C ASP A 101 -12.92 14.31 -1.93
N TRP A 102 -13.20 13.07 -1.53
CA TRP A 102 -12.61 11.90 -2.18
C TRP A 102 -13.23 11.68 -3.57
N ALA A 103 -12.37 11.52 -4.57
CA ALA A 103 -12.78 11.17 -5.93
C ALA A 103 -12.26 9.78 -6.36
N ARG A 104 -11.02 9.44 -5.98
CA ARG A 104 -10.42 8.13 -6.27
C ARG A 104 -9.23 7.83 -5.36
N SER A 105 -8.85 6.57 -5.34
CA SER A 105 -7.59 6.09 -4.78
C SER A 105 -6.67 5.53 -5.86
N GLY A 106 -5.38 5.43 -5.55
CA GLY A 106 -4.39 4.81 -6.44
C GLY A 106 -3.28 4.13 -5.65
N TRP A 107 -2.72 3.07 -6.22
CA TRP A 107 -1.51 2.46 -5.72
C TRP A 107 -0.30 3.31 -6.10
N GLU A 108 0.49 3.71 -5.10
CA GLU A 108 1.79 4.34 -5.30
C GLU A 108 2.92 3.31 -5.13
N ARG A 109 2.76 2.37 -4.19
CA ARG A 109 3.69 1.26 -3.97
C ARG A 109 2.92 -0.05 -3.75
N ARG A 110 3.43 -1.14 -4.33
CA ARG A 110 3.00 -2.54 -4.12
C ARG A 110 4.22 -3.45 -4.23
N GLU A 111 5.13 -3.36 -3.28
CA GLU A 111 6.35 -4.17 -3.25
C GLU A 111 6.09 -5.51 -2.57
N VAL A 112 6.60 -6.60 -3.15
CA VAL A 112 6.48 -7.94 -2.57
C VAL A 112 7.50 -8.09 -1.44
N ILE A 113 7.04 -8.46 -0.25
CA ILE A 113 7.90 -8.76 0.91
C ILE A 113 8.29 -10.25 0.90
N HIS A 114 7.29 -11.13 0.76
CA HIS A 114 7.45 -12.57 0.70
C HIS A 114 6.42 -13.16 -0.26
N ALA A 115 6.79 -14.24 -0.95
CA ALA A 115 5.89 -15.02 -1.79
C ALA A 115 6.07 -16.51 -1.52
N GLY A 116 5.01 -17.26 -1.80
CA GLY A 116 4.94 -18.71 -1.89
C GLY A 116 3.80 -19.09 -2.84
N HIS A 117 3.61 -20.38 -3.09
CA HIS A 117 2.63 -20.89 -4.07
C HIS A 117 1.19 -20.39 -3.88
N ASP A 118 0.78 -20.12 -2.64
CA ASP A 118 -0.59 -19.79 -2.28
C ASP A 118 -0.74 -18.51 -1.45
N LYS A 119 0.35 -17.75 -1.25
CA LYS A 119 0.34 -16.57 -0.39
C LYS A 119 1.43 -15.57 -0.75
N VAL A 120 1.05 -14.29 -0.79
CA VAL A 120 1.97 -13.18 -1.05
C VAL A 120 1.72 -12.07 -0.04
N HIS A 121 2.81 -11.53 0.53
CA HIS A 121 2.81 -10.38 1.43
C HIS A 121 3.31 -9.15 0.67
N PHE A 122 2.64 -8.01 0.85
CA PHE A 122 2.98 -6.75 0.21
C PHE A 122 3.22 -5.63 1.22
N ASP A 123 4.26 -4.84 0.96
CA ASP A 123 4.40 -3.46 1.46
C ASP A 123 3.71 -2.56 0.43
N THR A 124 2.64 -1.91 0.84
CA THR A 124 1.87 -1.04 -0.04
C THR A 124 1.82 0.39 0.49
N ARG A 125 1.66 1.31 -0.45
CA ARG A 125 1.21 2.68 -0.17
C ARG A 125 0.12 3.01 -1.17
N PHE A 126 -1.04 3.42 -0.67
CA PHE A 126 -2.08 3.98 -1.51
C PHE A 126 -2.30 5.46 -1.20
N VAL A 127 -2.78 6.18 -2.20
CA VAL A 127 -3.04 7.61 -2.13
C VAL A 127 -4.51 7.84 -2.38
N ARG A 128 -5.10 8.81 -1.67
CA ARG A 128 -6.44 9.33 -1.96
C ARG A 128 -6.30 10.67 -2.69
N TYR A 129 -7.13 10.88 -3.70
CA TYR A 129 -7.11 12.07 -4.54
C TYR A 129 -8.48 12.75 -4.55
N ARG A 130 -8.45 14.08 -4.66
CA ARG A 130 -9.63 14.89 -5.02
C ARG A 130 -9.90 14.82 -6.52
N ALA A 131 -11.02 15.37 -6.95
CA ALA A 131 -11.44 15.39 -8.35
C ALA A 131 -10.44 16.16 -9.25
N ASP A 132 -9.80 17.21 -8.73
CA ASP A 132 -8.76 17.99 -9.42
C ASP A 132 -7.39 17.27 -9.48
N GLY A 133 -7.29 16.06 -8.92
CA GLY A 133 -6.06 15.28 -8.84
C GLY A 133 -5.14 15.66 -7.68
N SER A 134 -5.48 16.65 -6.85
CA SER A 134 -4.72 16.98 -5.66
C SER A 134 -4.79 15.85 -4.62
N VAL A 135 -3.72 15.68 -3.85
CA VAL A 135 -3.61 14.62 -2.85
C VAL A 135 -4.40 14.98 -1.59
N ILE A 136 -5.13 14.00 -1.08
CA ILE A 136 -5.77 14.02 0.24
C ILE A 136 -4.81 13.45 1.28
N GLY A 137 -4.18 12.31 0.98
CA GLY A 137 -3.21 11.68 1.87
C GLY A 137 -2.59 10.42 1.29
N HIS A 138 -1.45 10.03 1.85
CA HIS A 138 -0.72 8.80 1.56
C HIS A 138 -0.83 7.87 2.76
N TYR A 139 -1.08 6.58 2.49
CA TYR A 139 -1.35 5.60 3.53
C TYR A 139 -0.49 4.36 3.30
N ASP A 140 0.57 4.24 4.09
CA ASP A 140 1.36 3.01 4.18
C ASP A 140 0.50 1.88 4.75
N SER A 141 0.67 0.67 4.22
CA SER A 141 -0.13 -0.49 4.58
C SER A 141 0.60 -1.80 4.32
N ILE A 142 0.21 -2.85 5.02
CA ILE A 142 0.59 -4.23 4.71
C ILE A 142 -0.63 -4.97 4.19
N TYR A 143 -0.46 -5.71 3.10
CA TYR A 143 -1.51 -6.56 2.52
C TYR A 143 -1.02 -8.01 2.46
N VAL A 144 -1.90 -8.94 2.83
CA VAL A 144 -1.71 -10.38 2.68
C VAL A 144 -2.76 -10.89 1.71
N VAL A 145 -2.32 -11.43 0.58
CA VAL A 145 -3.19 -12.00 -0.46
C VAL A 145 -2.92 -13.50 -0.51
N THR A 146 -3.99 -14.29 -0.60
CA THR A 146 -3.91 -15.77 -0.58
C THR A 146 -4.66 -16.36 -1.75
N LEU A 147 -4.24 -17.54 -2.21
CA LEU A 147 -4.95 -18.38 -3.14
C LEU A 147 -5.74 -19.43 -2.34
N GLN A 148 -7.07 -19.41 -2.44
CA GLN A 148 -7.95 -20.37 -1.78
C GLN A 148 -8.95 -20.85 -2.81
N ASP A 149 -9.02 -22.17 -3.03
CA ASP A 149 -9.96 -22.78 -3.99
C ASP A 149 -9.90 -22.15 -5.40
N GLY A 150 -8.70 -21.81 -5.87
CA GLY A 150 -8.48 -21.17 -7.18
C GLY A 150 -8.72 -19.65 -7.21
N HIS A 151 -9.06 -19.04 -6.07
CA HIS A 151 -9.33 -17.61 -5.95
C HIS A 151 -8.23 -16.86 -5.17
N TRP A 152 -7.58 -15.91 -5.84
CA TRP A 152 -6.68 -14.94 -5.20
C TRP A 152 -7.49 -13.82 -4.55
N GLY A 153 -7.45 -13.72 -3.22
CA GLY A 153 -8.19 -12.72 -2.46
C GLY A 153 -7.40 -12.13 -1.30
N VAL A 154 -7.72 -10.87 -0.93
CA VAL A 154 -7.15 -10.20 0.23
C VAL A 154 -7.63 -10.88 1.51
N LYS A 155 -6.70 -11.51 2.23
CA LYS A 155 -6.97 -12.23 3.48
C LYS A 155 -6.79 -11.34 4.70
N ALA A 156 -5.82 -10.43 4.66
CA ALA A 156 -5.60 -9.45 5.72
C ALA A 156 -5.04 -8.14 5.17
N ARG A 157 -5.43 -7.03 5.80
CA ARG A 157 -4.84 -5.71 5.54
C ARG A 157 -4.70 -4.90 6.82
N SER A 158 -3.59 -4.18 6.95
CA SER A 158 -3.36 -3.22 8.03
C SER A 158 -2.91 -1.91 7.42
N SER A 159 -3.63 -0.81 7.67
CA SER A 159 -3.33 0.49 7.05
C SER A 159 -3.30 1.64 8.05
N PHE A 160 -2.52 2.68 7.73
CA PHE A 160 -2.54 3.98 8.43
C PHE A 160 -3.67 4.90 7.94
N ALA A 161 -4.67 4.36 7.25
CA ALA A 161 -5.83 5.14 6.82
C ALA A 161 -6.81 5.33 8.00
N PRO A 162 -7.43 6.51 8.12
CA PRO A 162 -8.43 6.78 9.14
C PRO A 162 -9.73 6.00 8.91
#